data_AF-A0A2T1D4N5-F1
#
_entry.id   AF-A0A2T1D4N5-F1
#
_cell.length_a   1.000
_cell.length_b   1.000
_cell.length_c   1.000
_cell.angle_alpha   90.00
_cell.angle_beta   90.00
_cell.angle_gamma   90.00
#
_symmetry.space_group_name_H-M   'P 1'
#
loop_
_entity.id
_entity.type
_entity.pdbx_description
1 polymer ?
#
loop_
_entity_poly.entity_id
_entity_poly.type
_entity_poly.pdbx_seq_one_letter_code
_entity_poly.pdbx_strand_id
1 'polypeptide(L)'
;MQPHRRFSFGSISRRLTSHFWLLIVVGILLTIGLGYLPLDAQTTGIPETVSRCIPQQTRQPIVRSELIGSSRLQGKDYYLLATYTENNQQPTNLIVAVTNGRCEELFFNPMGDRVPFASVVPQSVAQQLTLAQYRREIQRIGKDRFQQQVSEGAASTQNPIWFAEEVWALRQLGITIPANVRVQQ
;
A
#
# COMPACT_ATOMS: atom_id res chain seq x y z
N MET A 1 36.32 76.70 16.84
CA MET A 1 35.85 77.72 15.88
C MET A 1 35.15 77.03 14.72
N GLN A 2 33.85 77.30 14.56
CA GLN A 2 33.03 76.96 13.40
C GLN A 2 33.34 77.95 12.24
N PRO A 3 33.07 77.65 10.95
CA PRO A 3 31.69 77.72 10.45
C PRO A 3 31.25 76.75 9.33
N HIS A 4 29.94 76.55 9.35
CA HIS A 4 28.98 76.08 8.35
C HIS A 4 29.32 76.26 6.85
N ARG A 5 28.90 75.25 6.07
CA ARG A 5 27.95 75.52 4.96
C ARG A 5 26.81 74.48 4.95
N ARG A 6 25.59 75.03 4.99
CA ARG A 6 24.32 74.37 4.70
C ARG A 6 24.23 74.08 3.21
N PHE A 7 23.63 72.95 2.83
CA PHE A 7 22.78 72.90 1.65
C PHE A 7 21.51 72.11 1.95
N SER A 8 20.46 72.58 1.29
CA SER A 8 19.05 72.52 1.62
C SER A 8 18.30 71.66 0.61
N PHE A 9 17.27 70.96 1.12
CA PHE A 9 16.06 70.43 0.47
C PHE A 9 16.07 70.04 -1.02
N GLY A 10 15.85 68.74 -1.24
CA GLY A 10 15.18 68.21 -2.43
C GLY A 10 14.07 67.25 -2.00
N SER A 11 12.86 67.77 -1.81
CA SER A 11 11.64 66.99 -1.67
C SER A 11 11.33 66.27 -2.97
N ILE A 12 11.29 64.93 -2.98
CA ILE A 12 10.61 64.16 -4.01
C ILE A 12 9.58 63.27 -3.32
N SER A 13 8.38 63.82 -3.24
CA SER A 13 7.16 63.06 -3.07
C SER A 13 6.92 62.27 -4.36
N ARG A 14 6.68 60.96 -4.25
CA ARG A 14 5.41 60.31 -4.66
C ARG A 14 5.59 58.82 -4.89
N ARG A 15 4.67 58.09 -4.26
CA ARG A 15 3.94 56.92 -4.77
C ARG A 15 4.80 55.75 -5.27
N LEU A 16 4.72 54.62 -4.57
CA LEU A 16 4.39 53.28 -5.12
C LEU A 16 4.87 52.19 -4.18
N THR A 17 4.26 52.00 -3.01
CA THR A 17 4.47 50.77 -2.22
C THR A 17 3.22 50.34 -1.45
N SER A 18 2.02 50.58 -2.00
CA SER A 18 0.76 50.13 -1.39
C SER A 18 0.24 48.78 -1.92
N HIS A 19 0.97 48.12 -2.83
CA HIS A 19 0.59 46.80 -3.37
C HIS A 19 1.48 45.66 -2.90
N PHE A 20 2.59 45.96 -2.20
CA PHE A 20 3.53 44.93 -1.74
C PHE A 20 3.08 44.24 -0.44
N TRP A 21 2.22 44.89 0.34
CA TRP A 21 1.72 44.32 1.61
C TRP A 21 0.52 43.37 1.45
N LEU A 22 -0.18 43.40 0.32
CA LEU A 22 -1.37 42.57 0.08
C LEU A 22 -1.02 41.12 -0.31
N LEU A 23 0.18 40.88 -0.86
CA LEU A 23 0.64 39.53 -1.22
C LEU A 23 1.18 38.74 -0.01
N ILE A 24 1.66 39.42 1.03
CA ILE A 24 2.19 38.75 2.23
C ILE A 24 1.05 38.19 3.09
N VAL A 25 -0.10 38.87 3.17
CA VAL A 25 -1.25 38.40 3.97
C VAL A 25 -1.96 37.21 3.30
N VAL A 26 -2.03 37.15 1.96
CA VAL A 26 -2.60 36.00 1.24
C VAL A 26 -1.68 34.77 1.30
N GLY A 27 -0.36 34.95 1.41
CA GLY A 27 0.60 33.85 1.55
C GLY A 27 0.55 33.10 2.90
N ILE A 28 0.05 33.74 3.97
CA ILE A 28 0.03 33.16 5.32
C ILE A 28 -1.27 32.39 5.59
N LEU A 29 -2.35 32.64 4.85
CA LEU A 29 -3.64 31.93 5.03
C LEU A 29 -3.73 30.58 4.28
N LEU A 30 -2.74 30.22 3.47
CA LEU A 30 -2.71 28.99 2.66
C LEU A 30 -1.87 27.85 3.27
N THR A 31 -1.37 28.00 4.50
CA THR A 31 -0.56 26.98 5.18
C THR A 31 -1.31 26.17 6.24
N ILE A 32 -2.56 26.53 6.57
CA ILE A 32 -3.34 25.86 7.62
C ILE A 32 -4.13 24.63 7.09
N GLY A 33 -4.14 24.41 5.77
CA GLY A 33 -4.93 23.33 5.14
C GLY A 33 -4.25 21.96 4.98
N LEU A 34 -3.01 21.77 5.44
CA LEU A 34 -2.22 20.54 5.19
C LEU A 34 -1.90 19.70 6.45
N GLY A 35 -2.47 20.07 7.61
CA GLY A 35 -2.10 19.48 8.90
C GLY A 35 -2.99 18.36 9.44
N TYR A 36 -4.10 18.01 8.77
CA TYR A 36 -5.05 17.01 9.29
C TYR A 36 -5.45 15.99 8.23
N LEU A 37 -4.46 15.25 7.70
CA LEU A 37 -4.75 13.87 7.37
C LEU A 37 -4.71 13.12 8.70
N PRO A 38 -5.82 12.57 9.21
CA PRO A 38 -5.71 11.53 10.20
C PRO A 38 -4.97 10.38 9.51
N LEU A 39 -3.66 10.27 9.76
CA LEU A 39 -3.01 8.98 9.77
C LEU A 39 -3.59 8.23 10.98
N ASP A 40 -4.85 7.81 10.86
CA ASP A 40 -5.35 6.65 11.58
C ASP A 40 -4.59 5.46 11.01
N ALA A 41 -3.33 5.32 11.43
CA ALA A 41 -2.67 4.05 11.54
C ALA A 41 -3.38 3.28 12.67
N GLN A 42 -4.68 3.00 12.49
CA GLN A 42 -5.30 1.88 13.16
C GLN A 42 -4.52 0.68 12.65
N THR A 43 -3.68 0.13 13.51
CA THR A 43 -3.12 -1.20 13.33
C THR A 43 -4.32 -2.14 13.25
N THR A 44 -4.88 -2.32 12.05
CA THR A 44 -6.13 -3.04 11.82
C THR A 44 -5.90 -4.50 12.19
N GLY A 45 -6.28 -4.84 13.42
CA GLY A 45 -6.44 -6.23 13.81
C GLY A 45 -7.44 -6.93 12.89
N ILE A 46 -7.41 -8.26 12.88
CA ILE A 46 -8.36 -9.06 12.11
C ILE A 46 -9.77 -8.77 12.66
N PRO A 47 -10.74 -8.35 11.82
CA PRO A 47 -12.10 -8.10 12.28
C PRO A 47 -12.71 -9.33 12.95
N GLU A 48 -13.51 -9.15 13.99
CA GLU A 48 -14.09 -10.26 14.76
C GLU A 48 -14.92 -11.22 13.89
N THR A 49 -15.62 -10.68 12.88
CA THR A 49 -16.35 -11.48 11.89
C THR A 49 -15.43 -12.41 11.11
N VAL A 50 -14.22 -11.96 10.77
CA VAL A 50 -13.20 -12.73 10.05
C VAL A 50 -12.52 -13.73 10.98
N SER A 51 -12.22 -13.34 12.22
CA SER A 51 -11.56 -14.20 13.21
C SER A 51 -12.33 -15.50 13.45
N ARG A 52 -13.68 -15.46 13.40
CA ARG A 52 -14.55 -16.64 13.50
C ARG A 52 -14.50 -17.57 12.29
N CYS A 53 -13.99 -17.11 11.16
CA CYS A 53 -13.81 -17.90 9.94
C CYS A 53 -12.41 -18.48 9.79
N ILE A 54 -11.50 -18.23 10.74
CA ILE A 54 -10.18 -18.86 10.71
C ILE A 54 -10.36 -20.34 11.11
N PRO A 55 -9.99 -21.29 10.23
CA PRO A 55 -10.18 -22.71 10.49
C PRO A 55 -9.48 -23.16 11.77
N GLN A 56 -10.25 -23.72 12.70
CA GLN A 56 -9.71 -24.26 13.96
C GLN A 56 -9.34 -25.75 13.85
N GLN A 57 -9.92 -26.45 12.87
CA GLN A 57 -9.80 -27.90 12.69
C GLN A 57 -9.09 -28.25 11.37
N THR A 58 -7.86 -27.79 11.23
CA THR A 58 -6.95 -28.18 10.14
C THR A 58 -6.05 -29.33 10.61
N ARG A 59 -5.50 -30.11 9.67
CA ARG A 59 -4.47 -31.13 10.02
C ARG A 59 -3.25 -30.54 10.72
N GLN A 60 -2.98 -29.26 10.48
CA GLN A 60 -1.96 -28.46 11.16
C GLN A 60 -2.64 -27.24 11.78
N PRO A 61 -2.82 -27.20 13.11
CA PRO A 61 -3.52 -26.10 13.79
C PRO A 61 -2.90 -24.74 13.47
N ILE A 62 -3.75 -23.77 13.16
CA ILE A 62 -3.35 -22.36 13.00
C ILE A 62 -3.19 -21.76 14.39
N VAL A 63 -1.97 -21.34 14.75
CA VAL A 63 -1.65 -20.76 16.07
C VAL A 63 -1.59 -19.24 16.07
N ARG A 64 -1.41 -18.63 14.89
CA ARG A 64 -1.39 -17.19 14.73
C ARG A 64 -1.93 -16.80 13.36
N SER A 65 -2.62 -15.66 13.29
CA SER A 65 -3.02 -15.06 12.03
C SER A 65 -2.75 -13.56 12.04
N GLU A 66 -2.37 -13.03 10.89
CA GLU A 66 -2.07 -11.60 10.70
C GLU A 66 -2.76 -11.09 9.43
N LEU A 67 -3.42 -9.94 9.53
CA LEU A 67 -4.03 -9.30 8.37
C LEU A 67 -2.94 -8.78 7.42
N ILE A 68 -2.95 -9.24 6.16
CA ILE A 68 -2.09 -8.72 5.09
C ILE A 68 -2.77 -7.51 4.43
N GLY A 69 -4.06 -7.63 4.14
CA GLY A 69 -4.82 -6.57 3.47
C GLY A 69 -6.26 -6.95 3.24
N SER A 70 -7.04 -5.98 2.75
CA SER A 70 -8.45 -6.18 2.42
C SER A 70 -8.83 -5.43 1.15
N SER A 71 -9.94 -5.84 0.54
CA SER A 71 -10.55 -5.19 -0.62
C SER A 71 -12.07 -5.33 -0.54
N ARG A 72 -12.82 -4.38 -1.07
CA ARG A 72 -14.29 -4.40 -1.08
C ARG A 72 -14.80 -4.33 -2.50
N LEU A 73 -15.75 -5.20 -2.84
CA LEU A 73 -16.43 -5.19 -4.12
C LEU A 73 -17.91 -5.54 -3.93
N GLN A 74 -18.81 -4.69 -4.44
CA GLN A 74 -20.27 -4.92 -4.45
C GLN A 74 -20.86 -5.32 -3.07
N GLY A 75 -20.37 -4.72 -1.99
CA GLY A 75 -20.85 -5.01 -0.63
C GLY A 75 -20.30 -6.30 -0.01
N LYS A 76 -19.40 -7.03 -0.71
CA LYS A 76 -18.61 -8.13 -0.17
C LYS A 76 -17.20 -7.61 0.19
N ASP A 77 -16.80 -7.80 1.44
CA ASP A 77 -15.46 -7.47 1.92
C ASP A 77 -14.58 -8.73 1.84
N TYR A 78 -13.37 -8.61 1.33
CA TYR A 78 -12.40 -9.68 1.15
C TYR A 78 -11.16 -9.38 1.98
N TYR A 79 -10.65 -10.38 2.68
CA TYR A 79 -9.52 -10.28 3.59
C TYR A 79 -8.48 -11.32 3.24
N LEU A 80 -7.22 -10.90 3.11
CA LEU A 80 -6.08 -11.79 2.98
C LEU A 80 -5.35 -11.84 4.32
N LEU A 81 -5.19 -13.05 4.86
CA LEU A 81 -4.51 -13.32 6.11
C LEU A 81 -3.26 -14.17 5.86
N ALA A 82 -2.21 -13.87 6.61
CA ALA A 82 -1.09 -14.79 6.82
C ALA A 82 -1.39 -15.66 8.04
N THR A 83 -1.49 -16.97 7.85
CA THR A 83 -1.75 -17.94 8.92
C THR A 83 -0.50 -18.76 9.21
N TYR A 84 -0.12 -18.86 10.48
CA TYR A 84 1.05 -19.61 10.95
C TYR A 84 0.60 -20.87 11.67
N THR A 85 1.25 -22.00 11.36
CA THR A 85 1.07 -23.27 12.06
C THR A 85 2.28 -23.54 12.95
N GLU A 86 2.13 -24.38 13.99
CA GLU A 86 3.19 -24.61 14.99
C GLU A 86 4.55 -24.98 14.41
N ASN A 87 4.56 -25.72 13.29
CA ASN A 87 5.77 -26.29 12.70
C ASN A 87 6.23 -25.58 11.42
N ASN A 88 5.59 -24.47 11.02
CA ASN A 88 5.94 -23.75 9.80
C ASN A 88 6.23 -22.28 10.06
N GLN A 89 7.46 -21.86 9.71
CA GLN A 89 7.87 -20.45 9.80
C GLN A 89 7.34 -19.61 8.64
N GLN A 90 6.99 -20.23 7.52
CA GLN A 90 6.38 -19.53 6.38
C GLN A 90 4.86 -19.50 6.57
N PRO A 91 4.23 -18.31 6.51
CA PRO A 91 2.79 -18.22 6.61
C PRO A 91 2.12 -18.78 5.36
N THR A 92 1.00 -19.46 5.59
CA THR A 92 0.05 -19.83 4.54
C THR A 92 -0.91 -18.67 4.29
N ASN A 93 -1.28 -18.44 3.03
CA ASN A 93 -2.31 -17.47 2.68
C ASN A 93 -3.71 -18.07 2.93
N LEU A 94 -4.55 -17.30 3.62
CA LEU A 94 -5.98 -17.56 3.83
C LEU A 94 -6.77 -16.37 3.29
N ILE A 95 -7.73 -16.63 2.40
CA ILE A 95 -8.68 -15.62 1.92
C ILE A 95 -10.04 -15.89 2.52
N VAL A 96 -10.56 -14.90 3.24
CA VAL A 96 -11.91 -14.90 3.80
C VAL A 96 -12.71 -13.79 3.16
N ALA A 97 -13.98 -14.04 2.84
CA ALA A 97 -14.90 -13.00 2.48
C ALA A 97 -16.02 -12.83 3.51
N VAL A 98 -16.54 -11.62 3.64
CA VAL A 98 -17.61 -11.26 4.56
C VAL A 98 -18.73 -10.56 3.79
N THR A 99 -19.96 -10.96 4.02
CA THR A 99 -21.16 -10.32 3.46
C THR A 99 -22.27 -10.39 4.49
N ASN A 100 -22.88 -9.24 4.83
CA ASN A 100 -23.97 -9.15 5.82
C ASN A 100 -23.62 -9.82 7.16
N GLY A 101 -22.38 -9.66 7.62
CA GLY A 101 -21.88 -10.23 8.89
C GLY A 101 -21.61 -11.74 8.87
N ARG A 102 -21.88 -12.43 7.76
CA ARG A 102 -21.50 -13.83 7.54
C ARG A 102 -20.15 -13.88 6.84
N CYS A 103 -19.30 -14.82 7.24
CA CYS A 103 -17.99 -15.01 6.65
C CYS A 103 -17.91 -16.36 5.93
N GLU A 104 -17.03 -16.43 4.94
CA GLU A 104 -16.80 -17.57 4.04
C GLU A 104 -15.30 -17.71 3.82
N GLU A 105 -14.74 -18.89 4.04
CA GLU A 105 -13.39 -19.24 3.58
C GLU A 105 -13.44 -19.47 2.07
N LEU A 106 -12.67 -18.68 1.32
CA LEU A 106 -12.57 -18.82 -0.13
C LEU A 106 -11.32 -19.59 -0.56
N PHE A 107 -10.27 -19.56 0.25
CA PHE A 107 -8.99 -20.18 -0.09
C PHE A 107 -8.14 -20.39 1.14
N PHE A 108 -7.59 -21.59 1.29
CA PHE A 108 -6.54 -21.92 2.24
C PHE A 108 -5.58 -22.89 1.57
N ASN A 109 -4.33 -22.49 1.36
CA ASN A 109 -3.34 -23.33 0.68
C ASN A 109 -2.12 -23.67 1.53
N PRO A 110 -2.24 -24.67 2.43
CA PRO A 110 -1.13 -25.12 3.26
C PRO A 110 -0.04 -25.87 2.48
N MET A 111 -0.28 -26.28 1.23
CA MET A 111 0.71 -26.98 0.40
C MET A 111 1.72 -26.02 -0.22
N GLY A 112 1.42 -24.72 -0.25
CA GLY A 112 2.32 -23.69 -0.74
C GLY A 112 2.51 -23.69 -2.26
N ASP A 113 1.72 -24.45 -3.01
CA ASP A 113 1.69 -24.36 -4.45
C ASP A 113 1.22 -22.97 -4.90
N ARG A 114 1.76 -22.51 -6.03
CA ARG A 114 1.48 -21.18 -6.54
C ARG A 114 0.15 -21.20 -7.28
N VAL A 115 -0.90 -20.73 -6.61
CA VAL A 115 -2.27 -20.61 -7.15
C VAL A 115 -2.64 -19.12 -7.28
N PRO A 116 -3.21 -18.68 -8.42
CA PRO A 116 -3.64 -17.30 -8.58
C PRO A 116 -4.83 -17.01 -7.66
N PHE A 117 -4.82 -15.84 -7.01
CA PHE A 117 -5.98 -15.41 -6.22
C PHE A 117 -7.20 -15.19 -7.11
N ALA A 118 -7.00 -14.85 -8.38
CA ALA A 118 -8.08 -14.72 -9.36
C ALA A 118 -8.87 -16.02 -9.60
N SER A 119 -8.36 -17.18 -9.17
CA SER A 119 -9.11 -18.45 -9.24
C SER A 119 -10.27 -18.55 -8.22
N VAL A 120 -10.25 -17.74 -7.17
CA VAL A 120 -11.20 -17.80 -6.04
C VAL A 120 -11.89 -16.47 -5.74
N VAL A 121 -11.34 -15.36 -6.23
CA VAL A 121 -11.94 -14.02 -6.10
C VAL A 121 -11.96 -13.29 -7.44
N PRO A 122 -12.83 -12.28 -7.64
CA PRO A 122 -12.83 -11.47 -8.85
C PRO A 122 -11.45 -10.83 -9.12
N GLN A 123 -11.07 -10.69 -10.41
CA GLN A 123 -9.74 -10.21 -10.81
C GLN A 123 -9.32 -8.90 -10.12
N SER A 124 -10.24 -7.94 -9.99
CA SER A 124 -9.97 -6.66 -9.33
C SER A 124 -9.69 -6.82 -7.83
N VAL A 125 -10.32 -7.80 -7.17
CA VAL A 125 -10.03 -8.16 -5.78
C VAL A 125 -8.67 -8.84 -5.69
N ALA A 126 -8.40 -9.83 -6.56
CA ALA A 126 -7.11 -10.53 -6.62
C ALA A 126 -5.94 -9.53 -6.75
N GLN A 127 -6.04 -8.59 -7.68
CA GLN A 127 -5.07 -7.50 -7.89
C GLN A 127 -4.78 -6.71 -6.60
N GLN A 128 -5.81 -6.30 -5.86
CA GLN A 128 -5.64 -5.54 -4.62
C GLN A 128 -5.02 -6.38 -3.50
N LEU A 129 -5.42 -7.65 -3.37
CA LEU A 129 -4.87 -8.54 -2.36
C LEU A 129 -3.40 -8.87 -2.64
N THR A 130 -3.05 -9.16 -3.89
CA THR A 130 -1.65 -9.37 -4.31
C THR A 130 -0.80 -8.11 -4.09
N LEU A 131 -1.34 -6.92 -4.38
CA LEU A 131 -0.67 -5.66 -4.08
C LEU A 131 -0.40 -5.49 -2.58
N ALA A 132 -1.37 -5.80 -1.72
CA ALA A 132 -1.17 -5.74 -0.27
C ALA A 132 -0.08 -6.72 0.20
N GLN A 133 -0.07 -7.94 -0.34
CA GLN A 133 0.96 -8.93 -0.05
C GLN A 133 2.36 -8.44 -0.44
N TYR A 134 2.53 -7.90 -1.65
CA TYR A 134 3.82 -7.38 -2.08
C TYR A 134 4.24 -6.12 -1.32
N ARG A 135 3.31 -5.24 -0.92
CA ARG A 135 3.63 -4.11 -0.04
C ARG A 135 4.18 -4.58 1.30
N ARG A 136 3.53 -5.58 1.91
CA ARG A 136 3.99 -6.18 3.17
C ARG A 136 5.39 -6.75 3.02
N GLU A 137 5.65 -7.46 1.92
CA GLU A 137 6.97 -8.03 1.68
C GLU A 137 8.04 -6.95 1.48
N ILE A 138 7.74 -5.91 0.69
CA ILE A 138 8.62 -4.74 0.53
C ILE A 138 8.88 -4.04 1.87
N GLN A 139 7.89 -3.90 2.74
CA GLN A 139 8.09 -3.35 4.08
C GLN A 139 9.04 -4.22 4.93
N ARG A 140 9.01 -5.54 4.73
CA ARG A 140 9.85 -6.50 5.47
C ARG A 140 11.31 -6.51 4.99
N ILE A 141 11.53 -6.49 3.68
CA ILE A 141 12.88 -6.70 3.10
C ILE A 141 13.47 -5.49 2.37
N GLY A 142 12.67 -4.45 2.14
CA GLY A 142 13.04 -3.29 1.34
C GLY A 142 12.79 -3.49 -0.17
N LYS A 143 12.50 -2.38 -0.86
CA LYS A 143 12.12 -2.39 -2.28
C LYS A 143 13.22 -2.97 -3.18
N ASP A 144 14.49 -2.63 -2.94
CA ASP A 144 15.60 -3.08 -3.78
C ASP A 144 15.82 -4.59 -3.68
N ARG A 145 15.74 -5.16 -2.47
CA ARG A 145 15.82 -6.62 -2.28
C ARG A 145 14.64 -7.33 -2.92
N PHE A 146 13.44 -6.74 -2.82
CA PHE A 146 12.27 -7.29 -3.49
C PHE A 146 12.42 -7.25 -5.02
N GLN A 147 12.92 -6.15 -5.60
CA GLN A 147 13.24 -6.05 -7.03
C GLN A 147 14.28 -7.12 -7.45
N GLN A 148 15.29 -7.35 -6.63
CA GLN A 148 16.29 -8.38 -6.88
C GLN A 148 15.66 -9.78 -6.90
N GLN A 149 14.84 -10.14 -5.90
CA GLN A 149 14.12 -11.42 -5.86
C GLN A 149 13.22 -11.63 -7.08
N VAL A 150 12.49 -10.59 -7.50
CA VAL A 150 11.64 -10.64 -8.70
C VAL A 150 12.48 -10.91 -9.96
N SER A 151 13.65 -10.29 -10.06
CA SER A 151 14.56 -10.44 -11.20
C SER A 151 15.22 -11.82 -11.23
N GLU A 152 15.71 -12.30 -10.09
CA GLU A 152 16.32 -13.62 -9.92
C GLU A 152 15.30 -14.74 -10.17
N GLY A 153 14.09 -14.59 -9.62
CA GLY A 153 12.98 -15.51 -9.85
C GLY A 153 12.65 -15.64 -11.35
N ALA A 154 12.58 -14.52 -12.07
CA ALA A 154 12.35 -14.55 -13.51
C ALA A 154 13.53 -15.13 -14.31
N ALA A 155 14.77 -14.92 -13.87
CA ALA A 155 15.97 -15.43 -14.53
C ALA A 155 16.16 -16.94 -14.32
N SER A 156 15.65 -17.49 -13.22
CA SER A 156 15.76 -18.91 -12.86
C SER A 156 15.06 -19.87 -13.82
N THR A 157 14.13 -19.38 -14.64
CA THR A 157 13.29 -20.18 -15.53
C THR A 157 13.27 -19.56 -16.92
N GLN A 158 13.38 -20.38 -17.96
CA GLN A 158 13.20 -19.91 -19.33
C GLN A 158 11.71 -19.58 -19.56
N ASN A 159 11.40 -18.29 -19.83
CA ASN A 159 10.04 -17.79 -20.08
C ASN A 159 9.03 -18.08 -18.95
N PRO A 160 9.26 -17.57 -17.73
CA PRO A 160 8.37 -17.83 -16.59
C PRO A 160 6.96 -17.30 -16.87
N ILE A 161 5.95 -18.05 -16.44
CA ILE A 161 4.54 -17.65 -16.55
C ILE A 161 4.12 -17.01 -15.23
N TRP A 162 3.70 -15.74 -15.29
CA TRP A 162 3.17 -14.99 -14.14
C TRP A 162 1.70 -14.65 -14.34
N PHE A 163 0.96 -14.58 -13.23
CA PHE A 163 -0.46 -14.26 -13.27
C PHE A 163 -0.68 -12.77 -13.49
N ALA A 164 -1.81 -12.43 -14.10
CA ALA A 164 -2.17 -11.05 -14.41
C ALA A 164 -2.21 -10.16 -13.15
N GLU A 165 -2.66 -10.66 -11.99
CA GLU A 165 -2.68 -9.91 -10.73
C GLU A 165 -1.28 -9.58 -10.20
N GLU A 166 -0.32 -10.48 -10.36
CA GLU A 166 1.06 -10.27 -9.89
C GLU A 166 1.75 -9.20 -10.74
N VAL A 167 1.65 -9.32 -12.06
CA VAL A 167 2.18 -8.35 -13.02
C VAL A 167 1.56 -6.97 -12.80
N TRP A 168 0.25 -6.91 -12.56
CA TRP A 168 -0.42 -5.66 -12.23
C TRP A 168 0.10 -5.06 -10.92
N ALA A 169 0.21 -5.86 -9.86
CA ALA A 169 0.68 -5.41 -8.55
C ALA A 169 2.13 -4.89 -8.59
N LEU A 170 3.03 -5.59 -9.29
CA LEU A 170 4.42 -5.16 -9.48
C LEU A 170 4.52 -3.80 -10.17
N ARG A 171 3.68 -3.55 -11.19
CA ARG A 171 3.62 -2.24 -11.87
C ARG A 171 3.18 -1.13 -10.93
N GLN A 172 2.16 -1.37 -10.10
CA GLN A 172 1.70 -0.38 -9.12
C GLN A 172 2.78 -0.01 -8.09
N LEU A 173 3.71 -0.93 -7.82
CA LEU A 173 4.83 -0.72 -6.90
C LEU A 173 6.07 -0.11 -7.56
N GLY A 174 6.02 0.10 -8.88
CA GLY A 174 7.17 0.53 -9.67
C GLY A 174 8.32 -0.48 -9.59
N ILE A 175 7.98 -1.77 -9.61
CA ILE A 175 8.93 -2.88 -9.77
C ILE A 175 9.04 -3.20 -11.25
N THR A 176 10.27 -3.26 -11.75
CA THR A 176 10.55 -3.59 -13.16
C THR A 176 10.26 -5.06 -13.39
N ILE A 177 9.39 -5.36 -14.36
CA ILE A 177 9.06 -6.73 -14.77
C ILE A 177 10.09 -7.17 -15.82
N PRO A 178 10.79 -8.30 -15.61
CA PRO A 178 11.73 -8.84 -16.58
C PRO A 178 11.08 -9.16 -17.93
N ALA A 179 11.78 -8.87 -19.02
CA ALA A 179 11.22 -8.95 -20.39
C ALA A 179 10.89 -10.38 -20.85
N ASN A 180 11.47 -11.40 -20.20
CA ASN A 180 11.22 -12.81 -20.48
C ASN A 180 9.92 -13.34 -19.85
N VAL A 181 9.25 -12.56 -18.99
CA VAL A 181 8.00 -12.98 -18.33
C VAL A 181 6.85 -13.06 -19.34
N ARG A 182 6.13 -14.18 -19.33
CA ARG A 182 4.85 -14.34 -20.02
C ARG A 182 3.71 -14.17 -19.03
N VAL A 183 2.66 -13.48 -19.44
CA VAL A 183 1.49 -13.26 -18.58
C VAL A 183 0.40 -14.27 -18.91
N GLN A 184 -0.05 -15.00 -17.89
CA GLN A 184 -1.27 -15.79 -17.93
C GLN A 184 -2.45 -14.90 -17.56
N GLN A 185 -3.46 -14.88 -18.43
CA GLN A 185 -4.73 -14.20 -18.18
C GLN A 185 -5.70 -15.09 -17.43
#